data_AF-A0A3E2CQ11-F1
#
_entry.id   AF-A0A3E2CQ11-F1
#
_cell.length_a   1.000
_cell.length_b   1.000
_cell.length_c   1.000
_cell.angle_alpha   90.00
_cell.angle_beta   90.00
_cell.angle_gamma   90.00
#
_symmetry.space_group_name_H-M   'P 1'
#
loop_
_entity.id
_entity.type
_entity.pdbx_description
1 polymer ?
#
loop_
_entity_poly.entity_id
_entity_poly.type
_entity_poly.pdbx_seq_one_letter_code
_entity_poly.pdbx_strand_id
1 'polypeptide(L)' 'GEPMSDGLLVPHDLTQEELAQLVGSSRETVNKALMDFANRGWIMRQGRSIIIYKPGMLIRRAER' A
#
# COMPACT_ATOMS: atom_id res chain seq x y z
N GLY A 1 -0.38 -8.35 10.44
CA GLY A 1 0.85 -7.99 9.71
C GLY A 1 2.03 -8.57 10.45
N GLU A 2 3.02 -9.08 9.73
CA GLU A 2 4.23 -9.64 10.34
C GLU A 2 5.36 -8.61 10.27
N PRO A 3 6.08 -8.35 11.37
CA PRO A 3 7.25 -7.47 11.33
C PRO A 3 8.38 -8.17 10.55
N MET A 4 8.85 -7.53 9.47
CA MET A 4 10.11 -7.85 8.79
C MET A 4 11.21 -6.90 9.24
N SER A 5 12.47 -7.26 8.97
CA SER A 5 13.67 -6.49 9.34
C SER A 5 13.58 -4.99 9.04
N ASP A 6 12.90 -4.62 7.96
CA ASP A 6 12.83 -3.23 7.48
C ASP A 6 11.40 -2.66 7.39
N GLY A 7 10.35 -3.45 7.64
CA GLY A 7 8.98 -2.98 7.43
C GLY A 7 7.88 -3.91 7.94
N LEU A 8 6.61 -3.48 7.80
CA LEU A 8 5.43 -4.26 8.18
C LEU A 8 4.84 -4.95 6.96
N LEU A 9 4.85 -6.29 6.94
CA LEU A 9 4.13 -7.06 5.92
C LEU A 9 2.64 -7.02 6.22
N VAL A 10 1.86 -6.48 5.29
CA VAL A 10 0.40 -6.45 5.32
C VAL A 10 -0.14 -7.37 4.24
N PRO A 11 -0.41 -8.66 4.57
CA PRO A 11 -1.14 -9.53 3.68
C PRO A 11 -2.59 -9.05 3.62
N HIS A 12 -3.09 -8.78 2.41
CA HIS A 12 -4.49 -8.41 2.22
C HIS A 12 -5.29 -9.50 1.50
N ASP A 13 -4.65 -10.40 0.76
CA ASP A 13 -5.27 -11.38 -0.16
C ASP A 13 -6.22 -10.78 -1.22
N LEU A 14 -6.45 -9.47 -1.19
CA LEU A 14 -7.24 -8.76 -2.18
C LEU A 14 -6.49 -8.58 -3.50
N THR A 15 -7.24 -8.66 -4.59
CA THR A 15 -6.85 -8.11 -5.88
C THR A 15 -6.83 -6.58 -5.86
N GLN A 16 -6.22 -5.96 -6.87
CA GLN A 16 -6.22 -4.51 -7.01
C GLN A 16 -7.62 -3.95 -7.29
N GLU A 17 -8.50 -4.73 -7.93
CA GLU A 17 -9.90 -4.36 -8.13
C GLU A 17 -10.66 -4.34 -6.80
N GLU A 18 -10.50 -5.37 -5.97
CA GLU A 18 -11.13 -5.44 -4.66
C GLU A 18 -10.59 -4.34 -3.73
N LEU A 19 -9.29 -4.03 -3.80
CA LEU A 19 -8.71 -2.92 -3.04
C LEU A 19 -9.26 -1.56 -3.51
N ALA A 20 -9.47 -1.40 -4.81
CA ALA A 20 -10.09 -0.19 -5.37
C ALA A 20 -11.54 -0.03 -4.95
N GLN A 21 -12.32 -1.11 -5.00
CA GLN A 21 -13.69 -1.14 -4.50
C GLN A 21 -13.76 -0.80 -3.00
N LEU A 22 -12.87 -1.38 -2.18
CA LEU A 22 -12.82 -1.14 -0.74
C LEU A 22 -12.55 0.33 -0.39
N VAL A 23 -11.68 0.99 -1.14
CA VAL A 23 -11.33 2.41 -0.94
C VAL A 23 -12.32 3.34 -1.67
N GLY A 24 -13.30 2.81 -2.40
CA GLY A 24 -14.30 3.59 -3.13
C GLY A 24 -13.70 4.41 -4.29
N SER A 25 -12.65 3.89 -4.93
CA SER A 25 -11.93 4.58 -6.00
C SER A 25 -11.77 3.69 -7.24
N SER A 26 -11.31 4.26 -8.35
CA SER A 26 -11.00 3.47 -9.55
C SER A 26 -9.71 2.69 -9.39
N ARG A 27 -9.63 1.55 -10.09
CA ARG A 27 -8.42 0.71 -10.14
C ARG A 27 -7.19 1.50 -10.61
N GLU A 28 -7.36 2.42 -11.56
CA GLU A 28 -6.27 3.31 -11.99
C GLU A 28 -5.81 4.27 -10.89
N THR A 29 -6.74 4.87 -10.14
CA THR A 29 -6.40 5.79 -9.05
C THR A 29 -5.62 5.07 -7.96
N VAL A 30 -6.09 3.89 -7.55
CA VAL A 30 -5.41 3.05 -6.57
C VAL A 30 -4.02 2.61 -7.06
N ASN A 31 -3.91 2.10 -8.29
CA ASN A 31 -2.61 1.71 -8.82
C ASN A 31 -1.63 2.89 -8.92
N LYS A 32 -2.11 4.08 -9.29
CA LYS A 32 -1.28 5.28 -9.35
C LYS A 32 -0.77 5.68 -7.98
N ALA A 33 -1.61 5.62 -6.95
CA ALA A 33 -1.21 5.90 -5.57
C ALA A 33 -0.19 4.87 -5.06
N LEU A 34 -0.46 3.57 -5.28
CA LEU A 34 0.46 2.50 -4.89
C LEU A 34 1.81 2.59 -5.62
N MET A 35 1.81 2.94 -6.91
CA MET A 35 3.04 3.20 -7.66
C MET A 35 3.79 4.41 -7.10
N ASP A 36 3.13 5.52 -6.78
CA ASP A 36 3.78 6.69 -6.19
C ASP A 36 4.42 6.35 -4.83
N PHE A 37 3.72 5.59 -3.99
CA PHE A 37 4.26 5.13 -2.70
C PHE A 37 5.45 4.18 -2.87
N ALA A 38 5.39 3.27 -3.85
CA ALA A 38 6.50 2.38 -4.17
C ALA A 38 7.72 3.14 -4.70
N ASN A 39 7.51 4.10 -5.62
CA ASN A 39 8.58 4.93 -6.18
C ASN A 39 9.26 5.82 -5.12
N ARG A 40 8.51 6.23 -4.09
CA ARG A 40 9.04 6.97 -2.93
C ARG A 40 9.73 6.07 -1.90
N GLY A 41 9.72 4.75 -2.10
CA GLY A 41 10.26 3.77 -1.15
C GLY A 41 9.48 3.72 0.17
N TRP A 42 8.18 4.05 0.16
CA TRP A 42 7.34 3.98 1.36
C TRP A 42 6.78 2.57 1.56
N ILE A 43 6.50 1.89 0.44
CA ILE A 43 6.00 0.52 0.41
C ILE A 43 6.73 -0.31 -0.65
N MET A 44 6.63 -1.63 -0.56
CA MET A 44 6.92 -2.58 -1.63
C MET A 44 5.73 -3.50 -1.82
N ARG A 45 5.45 -3.87 -3.07
CA ARG A 45 4.42 -4.84 -3.42
C ARG A 45 5.04 -6.23 -3.51
N GLN A 46 4.42 -7.23 -2.90
CA GLN A 46 4.85 -8.61 -2.94
C GLN A 46 3.61 -9.50 -3.13
N GLY A 47 3.28 -9.86 -4.37
CA GLY A 47 2.09 -10.65 -4.68
C GLY A 47 0.80 -9.96 -4.20
N ARG A 48 0.06 -10.60 -3.29
CA ARG A 48 -1.16 -10.08 -2.64
C ARG A 48 -0.88 -9.46 -1.26
N SER A 49 0.34 -8.99 -1.07
CA SER A 49 0.80 -8.36 0.15
C SER A 49 1.53 -7.06 -0.16
N ILE A 50 1.50 -6.15 0.80
CA ILE A 50 2.24 -4.89 0.77
C ILE A 50 3.17 -4.86 1.98
N ILE A 51 4.45 -4.59 1.77
CA ILE A 51 5.40 -4.31 2.85
C ILE A 51 5.45 -2.80 3.03
N ILE A 52 5.22 -2.31 4.25
CA ILE A 52 5.27 -0.89 4.58
C ILE A 52 6.58 -0.58 5.30
N TYR A 53 7.47 0.18 4.67
CA TYR A 53 8.74 0.61 5.25
C TYR A 53 8.61 1.91 6.05
N LYS A 54 7.77 2.84 5.57
CA LYS A 54 7.64 4.20 6.15
C LYS A 54 6.20 4.52 6.54
N PRO A 55 5.65 3.89 7.60
CA PRO A 55 4.26 4.09 8.00
C PRO A 55 3.96 5.57 8.35
N GLY A 56 4.89 6.28 8.99
CA GLY A 56 4.71 7.69 9.33
C GLY A 56 4.50 8.61 8.13
N MET A 57 5.07 8.28 6.96
CA MET A 57 4.86 9.05 5.73
C MET A 57 3.47 8.79 5.14
N LEU A 58 2.96 7.57 5.24
CA LEU A 58 1.60 7.22 4.81
C LEU A 58 0.55 7.91 5.68
N ILE A 59 0.72 7.90 7.00
CA ILE A 59 -0.20 8.56 7.95
C ILE A 59 -0.30 10.06 7.64
N ARG A 60 0.85 10.75 7.52
CA ARG A 60 0.88 12.17 7.15
C ARG A 60 0.21 12.49 5.81
N ARG A 61 0.19 11.54 4.87
CA ARG A 61 -0.49 11.70 3.57
C ARG A 61 -1.99 11.48 3.66
N ALA A 62 -2.45 10.63 4.57
CA ALA A 62 -3.86 10.35 4.81
C ALA A 62 -4.57 11.45 5.63
N GLU A 63 -3.82 12.17 6.47
CA GLU A 63 -4.31 13.34 7.22
C GLU A 63 -4.42 14.63 6.38
N ARG A 64 -4.00 14.58 5.11
CA ARG A 64 -4.12 15.67 4.13
C ARG A 64 -5.22 15.40 3.13
#